data_AF-A0A916S9X2-F1
#
_entry.id   AF-A0A916S9X2-F1
#
_cell.length_a   1.000
_cell.length_b   1.000
_cell.length_c   1.000
_cell.angle_alpha   90.00
_cell.angle_beta   90.00
_cell.angle_gamma   90.00
#
_symmetry.space_group_name_H-M   'P 1'
#
loop_
_entity.id
_entity.type
_entity.pdbx_description
1 polymer ?
#
loop_
_entity_poly.entity_id
_entity_poly.type
_entity_poly.pdbx_seq_one_letter_code
_entity_poly.pdbx_strand_id
1 'polypeptide(L)'
;MAQRTPATAAPNTPSVAPGTGDGMPPKSPAPGRARPGRAESPADASDEASLALPHERDQSTDMTSAAPDPHMRQAHADLRRGLQDTGKSPAMDAAYDKLKRR
;
A
#
# COMPACT_ATOMS: atom_id res chain seq x y z
N MET A 1 -16.64 -59.69 -1.74
CA MET A 1 -16.32 -58.26 -1.54
C MET A 1 -15.25 -58.18 -0.47
N ALA A 2 -14.00 -57.92 -0.85
CA ALA A 2 -12.86 -57.86 0.07
C ALA A 2 -12.01 -56.64 -0.29
N GLN A 3 -11.47 -55.97 0.75
CA GLN A 3 -10.19 -55.23 0.94
C GLN A 3 -10.48 -54.21 2.10
N ARG A 4 -10.06 -54.32 3.38
CA ARG A 4 -8.75 -54.35 4.09
C ARG A 4 -7.89 -53.06 4.08
N THR A 5 -8.15 -52.16 5.06
CA THR A 5 -7.22 -51.40 5.98
C THR A 5 -6.09 -50.47 5.40
N PRO A 6 -5.27 -49.72 6.21
CA PRO A 6 -5.20 -48.24 6.16
C PRO A 6 -3.77 -47.62 6.01
N ALA A 7 -3.71 -46.28 5.98
CA ALA A 7 -2.62 -45.36 6.37
C ALA A 7 -1.26 -45.40 5.61
N THR A 8 -0.73 -44.20 5.30
CA THR A 8 0.68 -43.77 5.10
C THR A 8 0.65 -42.56 4.14
N ALA A 9 1.27 -41.39 4.33
CA ALA A 9 2.01 -40.75 5.39
C ALA A 9 2.09 -39.25 4.99
N ALA A 10 1.94 -38.31 5.93
CA ALA A 10 2.74 -37.08 5.83
C ALA A 10 4.16 -37.48 6.27
N PRO A 11 5.25 -36.90 5.73
CA PRO A 11 5.61 -35.58 6.22
C PRO A 11 6.49 -34.71 5.27
N ASN A 12 6.73 -33.47 5.73
CA ASN A 12 7.90 -32.62 5.44
C ASN A 12 7.83 -31.61 4.28
N THR A 13 7.45 -30.39 4.65
CA THR A 13 8.08 -29.15 4.16
C THR A 13 9.60 -29.18 4.31
N PRO A 14 10.32 -28.50 3.40
CA PRO A 14 11.34 -27.56 3.87
C PRO A 14 11.03 -26.13 3.42
N SER A 15 11.08 -25.27 4.42
CA SER A 15 11.20 -23.82 4.34
C SER A 15 12.39 -23.42 3.48
N VAL A 16 12.17 -22.52 2.51
CA VAL A 16 13.22 -21.60 2.03
C VAL A 16 12.70 -20.20 2.28
N ALA A 17 13.27 -19.56 3.29
CA ALA A 17 13.00 -18.18 3.67
C ALA A 17 13.57 -17.21 2.63
N PRO A 18 12.83 -16.16 2.19
CA PRO A 18 13.44 -14.90 1.85
C PRO A 18 13.64 -14.10 3.15
N GLY A 19 14.82 -13.50 3.25
CA GLY A 19 15.39 -12.97 4.48
C GLY A 19 14.51 -12.00 5.28
N THR A 20 14.72 -12.08 6.59
CA THR A 20 14.24 -11.20 7.64
C THR A 20 14.38 -9.72 7.28
N GLY A 21 13.22 -9.08 7.15
CA GLY A 21 13.01 -7.65 7.32
C GLY A 21 11.62 -7.50 7.93
N ASP A 22 11.53 -7.61 9.26
CA ASP A 22 10.27 -7.46 9.99
C ASP A 22 9.67 -6.07 9.70
N GLY A 23 8.55 -6.04 8.96
CA GLY A 23 7.70 -4.85 8.90
C GLY A 23 7.09 -4.47 7.55
N MET A 24 7.45 -5.11 6.42
CA MET A 24 6.86 -4.75 5.12
C MET A 24 5.83 -5.81 4.67
N PRO A 25 4.55 -5.46 4.42
CA PRO A 25 3.63 -6.40 3.79
C PRO A 25 4.18 -6.78 2.40
N PRO A 26 3.94 -8.01 1.90
CA PRO A 26 4.35 -8.37 0.55
C PRO A 26 3.64 -7.45 -0.43
N LYS A 27 4.35 -6.45 -0.95
CA LYS A 27 3.85 -5.64 -2.06
C LYS A 27 3.96 -6.49 -3.30
N SER A 28 2.81 -6.92 -3.82
CA SER A 28 2.75 -7.37 -5.21
C SER A 28 3.33 -6.26 -6.09
N PRO A 29 4.32 -6.55 -6.95
CA PRO A 29 4.88 -5.54 -7.83
C PRO A 29 3.76 -4.98 -8.71
N ALA A 30 3.68 -3.65 -8.81
CA ALA A 30 2.83 -3.01 -9.80
C ALA A 30 3.24 -3.52 -11.20
N PRO A 31 2.29 -3.85 -12.10
CA PRO A 31 2.63 -4.28 -13.45
C PRO A 31 3.48 -3.19 -14.11
N GLY A 32 4.69 -3.59 -14.52
CA GLY A 32 5.67 -2.68 -15.08
C GLY A 32 5.43 -2.49 -16.57
N ARG A 33 5.51 -1.25 -17.06
CA ARG A 33 5.48 -0.92 -18.48
C ARG A 33 6.48 -1.77 -19.29
N ALA A 34 6.05 -2.26 -20.45
CA ALA A 34 6.86 -3.10 -21.31
C ALA A 34 8.22 -2.43 -21.65
N ARG A 35 9.30 -3.20 -21.49
CA ARG A 35 10.67 -2.79 -21.80
C ARG A 35 11.04 -3.32 -23.18
N PRO A 36 11.74 -2.55 -24.04
CA PRO A 36 12.15 -3.02 -25.36
C PRO A 36 13.00 -4.30 -25.23
N GLY A 37 12.56 -5.36 -25.93
CA GLY A 37 13.18 -6.70 -25.90
C GLY A 37 12.52 -7.73 -24.97
N ARG A 38 11.48 -7.35 -24.21
CA ARG A 38 10.68 -8.30 -23.41
C ARG A 38 9.42 -8.68 -24.18
N ALA A 39 9.12 -9.97 -24.29
CA ALA A 39 7.86 -10.44 -24.86
C ALA A 39 6.69 -9.96 -23.98
N GLU A 40 5.70 -9.32 -24.60
CA GLU A 40 4.49 -8.87 -23.91
C GLU A 40 3.71 -10.09 -23.44
N SER A 41 3.38 -10.12 -22.15
CA SER A 41 2.45 -11.11 -21.65
C SER A 41 1.01 -10.67 -21.98
N PRO A 42 0.05 -11.59 -22.13
CA PRO A 42 -1.34 -11.23 -22.38
C PRO A 42 -1.93 -10.26 -21.35
N ALA A 43 -1.42 -10.28 -20.12
CA ALA A 43 -1.78 -9.33 -19.06
C ALA A 43 -1.32 -7.90 -19.36
N ASP A 44 -0.11 -7.73 -19.90
CA ASP A 44 0.43 -6.41 -20.26
C ASP A 44 -0.38 -5.78 -21.42
N ALA A 45 -0.84 -6.61 -22.38
CA ALA A 45 -1.63 -6.15 -23.53
C ALA A 45 -3.07 -5.74 -23.16
N SER A 46 -3.67 -6.40 -22.17
CA SER A 46 -4.99 -6.00 -21.65
C SER A 46 -4.95 -4.68 -20.88
N ASP A 47 -3.84 -4.38 -20.21
CA ASP A 47 -3.67 -3.13 -19.45
C ASP A 47 -3.57 -1.93 -20.40
N GLU A 48 -2.77 -2.02 -21.46
CA GLU A 48 -2.60 -0.96 -22.47
C GLU A 48 -3.89 -0.68 -23.27
N ALA A 49 -4.68 -1.71 -23.59
CA ALA A 49 -5.94 -1.55 -24.32
C ALA A 49 -7.05 -0.85 -23.49
N SER A 50 -6.90 -0.83 -22.16
CA SER A 50 -7.87 -0.23 -21.23
C SER A 50 -7.51 1.20 -20.80
N LEU A 51 -6.31 1.68 -21.17
CA LEU A 51 -5.84 3.02 -20.85
C LEU A 51 -6.43 4.04 -21.83
N ALA A 52 -7.24 4.95 -21.31
CA ALA A 52 -7.84 6.04 -22.09
C ALA A 52 -6.76 6.89 -22.80
N LEU A 53 -7.03 7.25 -24.06
CA LEU A 53 -6.18 8.17 -24.82
C LEU A 53 -6.10 9.53 -24.10
N PRO A 54 -5.05 10.35 -24.30
CA PRO A 54 -4.91 11.63 -23.61
C PRO A 54 -6.15 12.53 -23.72
N HIS A 55 -6.75 12.62 -24.90
CA HIS A 55 -7.96 13.43 -25.12
C HIS A 55 -9.24 12.79 -24.55
N GLU A 56 -9.28 11.48 -24.38
CA GLU A 56 -10.40 10.78 -23.72
C GLU A 56 -10.30 10.97 -22.20
N ARG A 57 -9.09 10.87 -21.65
CA ARG A 57 -8.81 11.16 -20.25
C ARG A 57 -9.16 12.60 -19.90
N ASP A 58 -8.82 13.56 -20.75
CA ASP A 58 -9.13 14.97 -20.49
C ASP A 58 -10.65 15.27 -20.51
N GLN A 59 -11.46 14.44 -21.17
CA GLN A 59 -12.92 14.56 -21.21
C GLN A 59 -13.64 13.69 -20.16
N SER A 60 -12.90 12.87 -19.42
CA SER A 60 -13.50 11.97 -18.43
C SER A 60 -13.77 12.67 -17.11
N THR A 61 -14.97 12.46 -16.56
CA THR A 61 -15.42 13.08 -15.30
C THR A 61 -15.05 12.27 -14.06
N ASP A 62 -14.74 10.99 -14.24
CA ASP A 62 -14.67 10.01 -13.15
C ASP A 62 -13.22 9.63 -12.78
N MET A 63 -12.24 10.49 -13.14
CA MET A 63 -10.82 10.25 -12.87
C MET A 63 -10.43 10.38 -11.40
N THR A 64 -11.29 11.01 -10.60
CA THR A 64 -11.10 11.12 -9.15
C THR A 64 -12.19 10.34 -8.46
N SER A 65 -11.84 9.59 -7.41
CA SER A 65 -12.84 8.89 -6.60
C SER A 65 -13.84 9.89 -6.03
N ALA A 66 -15.14 9.58 -6.13
CA ALA A 66 -16.19 10.42 -5.55
C ALA A 66 -16.07 10.56 -4.02
N ALA A 67 -15.51 9.55 -3.36
CA ALA A 67 -15.28 9.57 -1.92
C ALA A 67 -13.91 10.20 -1.60
N PRO A 68 -13.84 11.13 -0.63
CA PRO A 68 -12.57 11.62 -0.10
C PRO A 68 -11.81 10.51 0.63
N ASP A 69 -10.49 10.52 0.49
CA ASP A 69 -9.61 9.62 1.25
C ASP A 69 -9.85 9.79 2.77
N PRO A 70 -9.98 8.71 3.55
CA PRO A 70 -10.10 8.79 5.01
C PRO A 70 -9.02 9.63 5.69
N HIS A 71 -7.76 9.59 5.22
CA HIS A 71 -6.66 10.39 5.74
C HIS A 71 -6.88 11.89 5.47
N MET A 72 -7.37 12.23 4.28
CA MET A 72 -7.69 13.61 3.93
C MET A 72 -8.84 14.17 4.77
N ARG A 73 -9.84 13.34 5.10
CA ARG A 73 -10.93 13.73 6.03
C ARG A 73 -10.40 14.03 7.42
N GLN A 74 -9.48 13.21 7.92
CA GLN A 74 -8.87 13.41 9.22
C GLN A 74 -8.03 14.69 9.26
N ALA A 75 -7.16 14.89 8.26
CA ALA A 75 -6.36 16.10 8.15
C ALA A 75 -7.23 17.38 8.13
N HIS A 76 -8.34 17.36 7.38
CA HIS A 76 -9.29 18.47 7.38
C HIS A 76 -9.93 18.69 8.76
N ALA A 77 -10.30 17.63 9.47
CA ALA A 77 -10.85 17.73 10.82
C ALA A 77 -9.83 18.31 11.81
N ASP A 78 -8.55 17.93 11.69
CA ASP A 78 -7.45 18.42 12.52
C ASP A 78 -7.18 19.90 12.28
N LEU A 79 -7.11 20.32 11.01
CA LEU A 79 -6.99 21.74 10.65
C LEU A 79 -8.18 22.56 11.15
N ARG A 80 -9.41 22.05 11.02
CA ARG A 80 -10.61 22.70 11.57
C ARG A 80 -10.60 22.82 13.09
N ARG A 81 -9.97 21.87 13.78
CA ARG A 81 -9.75 21.93 15.24
C ARG A 81 -8.61 22.87 15.64
N GLY A 82 -7.89 23.43 14.67
CA GLY A 82 -6.71 24.26 14.91
C GLY A 82 -5.49 23.45 15.35
N LEU A 83 -5.49 22.13 15.12
CA LEU A 83 -4.33 21.30 15.40
C LEU A 83 -3.25 21.64 14.37
N GLN A 84 -2.15 22.19 14.86
CA GLN A 84 -1.02 22.60 14.04
C GLN A 84 0.07 21.54 14.16
N ASP A 85 0.23 20.74 13.10
CA ASP A 85 1.15 19.59 13.03
C ASP A 85 2.62 20.02 12.84
N THR A 86 3.03 21.14 13.46
CA THR A 86 4.35 21.75 13.26
C THR A 86 5.03 22.22 14.54
N GLY A 87 4.51 21.86 15.71
CA GLY A 87 5.05 22.28 17.01
C GLY A 87 5.42 21.11 17.91
N LYS A 88 6.40 21.31 18.79
CA LYS A 88 6.52 20.46 19.98
C LYS A 88 5.25 20.68 20.81
N SER A 89 4.68 19.61 21.38
CA SER A 89 3.48 19.71 22.23
C SER A 89 3.63 20.79 23.30
N PRO A 90 2.56 21.45 23.77
CA PRO A 90 2.61 22.42 24.88
C PRO A 90 3.38 21.91 26.12
N ALA A 91 3.39 20.59 26.34
CA ALA A 91 4.18 19.97 27.41
C ALA A 91 5.70 20.13 27.22
N MET A 92 6.19 20.07 25.98
CA MET A 92 7.59 20.28 25.63
C MET A 92 7.98 21.76 25.73
N ASP A 93 7.10 22.68 25.34
CA ASP A 93 7.31 24.12 25.52
C ASP A 93 7.43 24.45 27.01
N ALA A 94 6.51 23.93 27.83
CA ALA A 94 6.56 24.09 29.28
C ALA A 94 7.83 23.48 29.91
N ALA A 95 8.34 22.36 29.38
CA ALA A 95 9.58 21.76 29.83
C ALA A 95 10.79 22.63 29.45
N TYR A 96 10.83 23.14 28.22
CA TYR A 96 11.88 24.03 27.74
C TYR A 96 11.93 25.35 28.53
N ASP A 97 10.77 25.93 28.81
CA ASP A 97 10.62 27.14 29.63
C ASP A 97 11.05 26.94 31.09
N LYS A 98 10.94 25.73 31.64
CA LYS A 98 11.46 25.40 32.97
C LYS A 98 12.98 25.23 32.96
N LEU A 99 13.53 24.60 31.91
CA LEU A 99 14.96 24.42 31.73
C LEU A 99 15.68 25.76 31.54
N LYS A 100 15.14 26.65 30.71
CA LYS A 100 15.76 27.96 30.39
C LYS A 100 15.74 28.94 31.56
N ARG A 101 14.88 28.72 32.56
CA ARG A 101 14.71 29.60 33.75
C ARG A 101 15.56 29.18 34.94
N ARG A 102 16.33 28.09 34.81
CA ARG A 102 17.30 27.66 35.83
C ARG A 102 18.64 28.37 35.68
#